data_AF-A0A1D2W6M9-F1
#
_entry.id   AF-A0A1D2W6M9-F1
#
_cell.length_a   1.000
_cell.length_b   1.000
_cell.length_c   1.000
_cell.angle_alpha   90.00
_cell.angle_beta   90.00
_cell.angle_gamma   90.00
#
_symmetry.space_group_name_H-M   'P 1'
#
loop_
_entity.id
_entity.type
_entity.pdbx_description
1 polymer ?
#
loop_
_entity_poly.entity_id
_entity_poly.type
_entity_poly.pdbx_seq_one_letter_code
_entity_poly.pdbx_strand_id
1 'polypeptide(L)'
;MELYQIIIIVVSVAVILLVSKRFRNDTLSIGTYIEWLVIWILVILAALFPQISINLASFAGLGRGLDALYILSIIILFYLLFKLYNKIEDQKKR
;
A
#
# COMPACT_ATOMS: atom_id res chain seq x y z
N MET A 1 11.74 -12.09 13.67
CA MET A 1 10.67 -11.91 12.67
C MET A 1 9.39 -12.35 13.35
N GLU A 2 8.49 -11.41 13.61
CA GLU A 2 7.21 -11.73 14.25
C GLU A 2 6.26 -12.41 13.26
N LEU A 3 5.34 -13.25 13.74
CA LEU A 3 4.39 -13.99 12.89
C LEU A 3 3.63 -13.05 11.93
N TYR A 4 3.24 -11.86 12.41
CA TYR A 4 2.51 -10.88 11.62
C TYR A 4 3.35 -10.34 10.44
N GLN A 5 4.67 -10.18 10.59
CA GLN A 5 5.54 -9.70 9.52
C GLN A 5 5.62 -10.72 8.38
N ILE A 6 5.71 -12.01 8.73
CA ILE A 6 5.74 -13.11 7.75
C ILE A 6 4.43 -13.13 6.95
N ILE A 7 3.28 -13.03 7.64
CA ILE A 7 1.97 -13.00 6.99
C ILE A 7 1.87 -11.80 6.03
N ILE A 8 2.28 -10.60 6.47
CA ILE A 8 2.25 -9.39 5.64
C ILE A 8 3.10 -9.56 4.38
N ILE A 9 4.30 -10.11 4.50
CA ILE A 9 5.20 -10.32 3.35
C ILE A 9 4.59 -11.32 2.37
N VAL A 10 4.08 -12.45 2.85
CA VAL A 10 3.46 -13.48 2.00
C VAL A 10 2.26 -12.92 1.26
N VAL A 11 1.37 -12.19 1.95
CA VAL A 11 0.21 -11.53 1.33
C VAL A 11 0.67 -10.50 0.30
N SER A 12 1.66 -9.67 0.63
CA SER A 12 2.15 -8.63 -0.28
C SER A 12 2.72 -9.24 -1.57
N VAL A 13 3.50 -10.31 -1.46
CA VAL A 13 4.03 -11.04 -2.62
C VAL A 13 2.89 -11.64 -3.45
N ALA A 14 1.89 -12.26 -2.80
CA ALA A 14 0.73 -12.81 -3.50
C ALA A 14 -0.04 -11.73 -4.27
N VAL A 15 -0.22 -10.54 -3.69
CA VAL A 15 -0.90 -9.44 -4.38
C VAL A 15 -0.08 -8.90 -5.55
N ILE A 16 1.25 -8.76 -5.41
CA ILE A 16 2.12 -8.38 -6.53
C ILE A 16 1.99 -9.37 -7.70
N LEU A 17 1.96 -10.67 -7.41
CA LEU A 17 1.75 -11.70 -8.44
C LEU A 17 0.38 -11.57 -9.12
N LEU A 18 -0.69 -11.33 -8.35
CA LEU A 18 -2.04 -11.12 -8.89
C LEU A 18 -2.12 -9.86 -9.77
N VAL A 19 -1.51 -8.76 -9.34
CA VAL A 19 -1.45 -7.50 -10.08
C VAL A 19 -0.66 -7.68 -11.38
N SER A 20 0.47 -8.41 -11.32
CA SER A 20 1.28 -8.76 -12.49
C SER A 20 0.51 -9.62 -13.50
N LYS A 21 -0.27 -10.59 -13.00
CA LYS A 21 -1.14 -11.42 -13.85
C LYS A 21 -2.24 -10.59 -14.52
N ARG A 22 -2.85 -9.65 -13.79
CA ARG A 22 -3.88 -8.73 -14.35
C ARG A 22 -3.31 -7.79 -15.40
N PHE A 23 -2.10 -7.28 -15.18
CA PHE A 23 -1.40 -6.44 -16.15
C PHE A 23 -1.10 -7.22 -17.45
N ARG A 24 -0.63 -8.48 -17.34
CA ARG A 24 -0.38 -9.33 -18.51
C ARG A 24 -1.63 -9.67 -19.33
N ASN A 25 -2.81 -9.61 -18.72
CA ASN A 25 -4.08 -9.81 -19.40
C ASN A 25 -4.65 -8.53 -20.04
N ASP A 26 -3.85 -7.45 -20.16
CA ASP A 26 -4.23 -6.11 -20.68
C ASP A 26 -5.43 -5.46 -19.97
N THR A 27 -5.82 -5.99 -18.81
CA THR A 27 -6.94 -5.45 -18.02
C THR A 27 -6.56 -4.23 -17.18
N LEU A 28 -5.26 -3.94 -17.07
CA LEU A 28 -4.74 -2.91 -16.18
C LEU A 28 -3.86 -1.93 -16.99
N SER A 29 -4.09 -0.63 -16.83
CA SER A 29 -3.19 0.36 -17.41
C SER A 29 -1.81 0.33 -16.73
N ILE A 30 -0.76 0.68 -17.48
CA ILE A 30 0.62 0.75 -16.98
C ILE A 30 0.73 1.63 -15.72
N GLY A 31 0.00 2.75 -15.68
CA GLY A 31 -0.01 3.65 -14.53
C GLY A 31 -0.60 2.99 -13.28
N THR A 32 -1.72 2.28 -13.43
CA THR A 32 -2.34 1.55 -12.32
C THR A 32 -1.43 0.42 -11.82
N TYR A 33 -0.70 -0.25 -12.72
CA TYR A 33 0.23 -1.31 -12.37
C TYR A 33 1.39 -0.79 -11.51
N ILE A 34 2.01 0.31 -11.93
CA ILE A 34 3.13 0.95 -11.22
C ILE A 34 2.69 1.41 -9.83
N GLU A 35 1.53 2.05 -9.71
CA GLU A 35 0.98 2.48 -8.43
C GLU A 35 0.82 1.33 -7.44
N TRP A 36 0.23 0.21 -7.89
CA TRP A 36 0.08 -0.97 -7.05
C TRP A 36 1.43 -1.58 -6.65
N LEU A 37 2.39 -1.67 -7.57
CA LEU A 37 3.73 -2.15 -7.24
C LEU A 37 4.40 -1.29 -6.17
N VAL A 38 4.38 0.03 -6.32
CA VAL A 38 5.00 0.96 -5.37
C VAL A 38 4.39 0.80 -3.98
N ILE A 39 3.06 0.73 -3.87
CA ILE A 39 2.37 0.52 -2.58
C ILE A 39 2.82 -0.78 -1.92
N TRP A 40 2.79 -1.90 -2.64
CA TRP A 40 3.13 -3.20 -2.05
C TRP A 40 4.61 -3.35 -1.73
N ILE A 41 5.50 -2.74 -2.52
CA ILE A 41 6.93 -2.68 -2.21
C ILE A 41 7.15 -1.90 -0.91
N LEU A 42 6.49 -0.76 -0.72
CA LEU A 42 6.57 0.01 0.52
C LEU A 42 6.08 -0.79 1.72
N VAL A 43 5.00 -1.58 1.58
CA VAL A 43 4.50 -2.47 2.63
C VAL A 43 5.53 -3.54 3.00
N ILE A 44 6.18 -4.16 2.01
CA ILE A 44 7.24 -5.16 2.26
C ILE A 44 8.43 -4.51 2.97
N LEU A 45 8.86 -3.33 2.54
CA LEU A 45 9.96 -2.59 3.18
C LEU A 45 9.62 -2.23 4.63
N ALA A 46 8.40 -1.77 4.90
CA ALA A 46 7.94 -1.50 6.26
C ALA A 46 7.89 -2.75 7.15
N ALA A 47 7.59 -3.92 6.57
CA ALA A 47 7.59 -5.20 7.28
C ALA A 47 9.03 -5.73 7.55
N LEU A 48 9.96 -5.55 6.61
CA LEU A 48 11.35 -5.99 6.73
C LEU A 48 12.18 -5.08 7.65
N PHE A 49 11.90 -3.77 7.64
CA PHE A 49 12.64 -2.76 8.40
C PHE A 49 11.73 -2.05 9.40
N PRO A 50 11.38 -2.69 10.53
CA PRO A 50 10.55 -2.06 11.56
C PRO A 50 11.19 -0.80 12.17
N GLN A 51 12.51 -0.63 12.01
CA GLN A 51 13.24 0.58 12.38
C GLN A 51 12.70 1.84 11.68
N ILE A 52 12.21 1.71 10.43
CA ILE A 52 11.62 2.81 9.68
C ILE A 52 10.36 3.31 10.40
N SER A 53 9.52 2.39 10.85
CA SER A 53 8.30 2.68 11.60
C SER A 53 8.61 3.33 12.94
N ILE A 54 9.66 2.87 13.64
CA ILE A 54 10.12 3.44 14.91
C ILE A 54 10.63 4.87 14.71
N ASN A 55 11.42 5.12 13.65
CA ASN A 55 11.94 6.45 13.32
C ASN A 55 10.84 7.41 12.87
N LEU A 56 9.87 6.91 12.10
CA LEU A 56 8.68 7.68 11.73
C LEU A 56 7.84 8.05 12.95
N ALA A 57 7.66 7.12 13.88
CA ALA A 57 6.94 7.38 15.12
C ALA A 57 7.66 8.39 16.01
N SER A 58 8.98 8.26 16.19
CA SER A 58 9.74 9.24 16.98
C SER A 58 9.70 10.64 16.36
N PHE A 59 9.78 10.75 15.03
CA PHE A 59 9.63 12.03 14.33
C PHE A 59 8.20 12.60 14.47
N ALA A 60 7.18 11.75 14.38
CA ALA A 60 5.79 12.15 14.52
C ALA A 60 5.34 12.37 15.97
N GLY A 61 6.21 12.16 16.97
CA GLY A 61 5.86 12.23 18.39
C GLY A 61 4.95 11.10 18.88
N LEU A 62 4.88 9.99 18.14
CA LEU A 62 4.09 8.81 18.46
C LEU A 62 4.92 7.84 19.31
N GLY A 63 4.31 7.33 20.39
CA GLY A 63 4.99 6.42 21.33
C GLY A 63 5.27 5.01 20.78
N ARG A 64 4.70 4.64 19.63
CA ARG A 64 4.82 3.30 19.03
C ARG A 64 4.98 3.38 17.52
N GLY A 65 5.95 2.64 16.98
CA GLY A 65 6.20 2.54 15.53
C GLY A 65 4.99 2.10 14.70
N LEU A 66 4.15 1.25 15.30
CA LEU A 66 2.99 0.67 14.62
C LEU A 66 1.85 1.68 14.45
N ASP A 67 1.70 2.63 15.37
CA ASP A 67 0.67 3.67 15.29
C ASP A 67 0.93 4.62 14.12
N ALA A 68 2.20 4.93 13.85
CA ALA A 68 2.61 5.73 12.70
C ALA A 68 2.24 5.05 11.37
N LEU A 69 2.45 3.72 11.28
CA LEU A 69 2.06 2.95 10.10
C LEU A 69 0.54 2.95 9.89
N TYR A 70 -0.25 2.84 10.96
CA TYR A 70 -1.71 2.90 10.83
C TYR A 70 -2.21 4.25 10.34
N ILE A 71 -1.70 5.34 10.90
CA ILE A 71 -2.06 6.69 10.46
C ILE A 71 -1.70 6.88 8.98
N LEU A 72 -0.49 6.48 8.58
CA LEU A 72 -0.07 6.55 7.18
C LEU A 72 -0.98 5.70 6.26
N SER A 73 -1.35 4.49 6.70
CA SER A 73 -2.23 3.60 5.95
C SER A 73 -3.61 4.20 5.75
N ILE A 74 -4.16 4.85 6.78
CA ILE A 74 -5.46 5.54 6.71
C ILE A 74 -5.38 6.71 5.73
N ILE A 75 -4.33 7.53 5.77
CA ILE A 75 -4.13 8.64 4.83
C ILE A 75 -4.08 8.13 3.38
N ILE A 76 -3.29 7.07 3.12
CA ILE A 76 -3.20 6.45 1.80
C ILE A 76 -4.56 5.89 1.36
N LEU A 77 -5.30 5.25 2.27
CA LEU A 77 -6.63 4.71 1.98
C LEU A 77 -7.61 5.83 1.59
N PHE A 78 -7.63 6.95 2.31
CA PHE A 78 -8.46 8.11 1.95
C PHE A 78 -8.08 8.68 0.58
N TYR A 79 -6.78 8.77 0.27
CA TYR A 79 -6.34 9.19 -1.06
C TYR A 79 -6.83 8.24 -2.16
N LEU A 80 -6.72 6.92 -1.94
CA LEU A 80 -7.19 5.91 -2.88
C LEU A 80 -8.72 5.97 -3.07
N LEU A 81 -9.47 6.16 -1.99
CA LEU A 81 -10.93 6.35 -2.04
C LEU A 81 -11.30 7.60 -2.83
N PHE A 82 -10.61 8.72 -2.59
CA PHE A 82 -10.82 9.95 -3.34
C PHE A 82 -10.54 9.75 -4.83
N LYS A 83 -9.43 9.08 -5.18
CA LYS A 83 -9.10 8.74 -6.57
C LYS A 83 -10.16 7.86 -7.21
N LEU A 84 -10.66 6.85 -6.49
CA LEU A 84 -11.75 5.99 -6.95
C LEU A 84 -13.03 6.79 -7.19
N TYR A 85 -13.39 7.67 -6.26
CA TYR A 85 -14.57 8.53 -6.38
C TYR A 85 -14.51 9.41 -7.63
N ASN A 86 -13.38 10.07 -7.87
CA ASN A 86 -13.19 10.88 -9.09
C ASN A 86 -13.31 10.04 -10.36
N LYS A 87 -12.77 8.82 -10.36
CA LYS A 87 -12.88 7.92 -11.51
C LYS A 87 -14.33 7.50 -11.79
N ILE A 88 -15.12 7.27 -10.73
CA ILE A 88 -16.55 6.96 -10.86
C ILE A 88 -17.32 8.17 -11.40
N GLU A 89 -17.05 9.37 -10.88
CA GLU A 89 -17.70 10.61 -11.31
C GLU A 89 -17.40 10.95 -12.79
N ASP A 90 -16.14 10.76 -13.22
CA ASP A 90 -15.75 10.93 -14.62
C ASP A 90 -16.47 9.94 -15.56
N GLN A 91 -16.72 8.71 -15.10
CA GLN A 91 -17.49 7.74 -15.88
C GLN A 91 -18.98 8.07 -15.94
N LYS A 92 -19.54 8.71 -14.91
CA LYS A 92 -20.94 9.12 -14.86
C LYS A 92 -21.24 10.34 -15.75
N LYS A 93 -20.23 11.17 -16.04
CA LYS A 93 -20.34 12.35 -16.91
C LYS A 93 -20.24 12.04 -18.41
N ARG A 94 -19.89 10.81 -18.81
CA ARG A 94 -19.88 10.35 -20.20
C ARG A 94 -21.17 9.61 -20.55
#